data_AF-A0A944D7K1-F1
#
_entry.id   AF-A0A944D7K1-F1
#
_cell.length_a   1.000
_cell.length_b   1.000
_cell.length_c   1.000
_cell.angle_alpha   90.00
_cell.angle_beta   90.00
_cell.angle_gamma   90.00
#
_symmetry.space_group_name_H-M   'P 1'
#
loop_
_entity.id
_entity.type
_entity.pdbx_description
1 polymer ?
#
loop_
_entity_poly.entity_id
_entity_poly.type
_entity_poly.pdbx_seq_one_letter_code
_entity_poly.pdbx_strand_id
1 'polypeptide(L)'
;MQTVSQYQESFLSFLEAQAFTKEPQNLYAPIDYIMKLGGKRLRPVLALMGCDAYGGGIQEAMPVATAIEIFHNFSLVHDDIMDDAPLRRGAV
;
A
#
# COMPACT_ATOMS: atom_id res chain seq x y z
N MET A 1 -17.42 -13.31 4.45
CA MET A 1 -16.64 -12.69 3.36
C MET A 1 -17.10 -11.26 3.19
N GLN A 2 -16.18 -10.32 3.31
CA GLN A 2 -16.46 -8.88 3.22
C GLN A 2 -16.55 -8.45 1.75
N THR A 3 -17.07 -7.25 1.48
CA THR A 3 -16.99 -6.65 0.15
C THR A 3 -15.58 -6.12 -0.10
N VAL A 4 -15.20 -5.94 -1.37
CA VAL A 4 -13.91 -5.33 -1.75
C VAL A 4 -13.70 -3.98 -1.05
N SER A 5 -14.74 -3.14 -1.00
CA SER A 5 -14.70 -1.83 -0.33
C SER A 5 -14.40 -1.95 1.16
N GLN A 6 -14.98 -2.94 1.85
CA GLN A 6 -14.74 -3.16 3.28
C GLN A 6 -13.28 -3.58 3.57
N TYR A 7 -12.68 -4.44 2.73
CA TYR A 7 -11.27 -4.77 2.85
C TYR A 7 -10.37 -3.55 2.57
N GLN A 8 -10.72 -2.74 1.55
CA GLN A 8 -9.99 -1.52 1.23
C GLN A 8 -10.02 -0.52 2.40
N GLU A 9 -11.19 -0.25 2.97
CA GLU A 9 -11.36 0.65 4.11
C GLU A 9 -10.56 0.16 5.33
N SER A 10 -10.67 -1.13 5.64
CA SER A 10 -9.92 -1.75 6.75
C SER A 10 -8.41 -1.64 6.54
N PHE A 11 -7.93 -1.89 5.31
CA PHE A 11 -6.52 -1.78 4.97
C PHE A 11 -6.01 -0.34 5.02
N LEU A 12 -6.77 0.62 4.48
CA LEU A 12 -6.39 2.04 4.49
C LEU A 12 -6.32 2.58 5.92
N SER A 13 -7.28 2.24 6.76
CA SER A 13 -7.25 2.61 8.18
C SER A 13 -6.02 2.02 8.89
N PHE A 14 -5.68 0.75 8.60
CA PHE A 14 -4.48 0.13 9.14
C PHE A 14 -3.19 0.81 8.64
N LEU A 15 -3.14 1.18 7.35
CA LEU A 15 -2.00 1.82 6.72
C LEU A 15 -1.77 3.25 7.25
N GLU A 16 -2.83 4.03 7.43
CA GLU A 16 -2.78 5.39 8.00
C GLU A 16 -2.29 5.41 9.45
N ALA A 17 -2.58 4.35 10.21
CA ALA A 17 -2.04 4.18 11.55
C ALA A 17 -0.53 3.89 11.58
N GLN A 18 0.09 3.54 10.43
CA GLN A 18 1.53 3.34 10.34
C GLN A 18 2.26 4.66 10.09
N ALA A 19 3.21 4.98 10.97
CA ALA A 19 4.09 6.12 10.79
C ALA A 19 5.25 5.77 9.84
N PHE A 20 5.17 6.24 8.59
CA PHE A 20 6.29 6.16 7.63
C PHE A 20 7.30 7.31 7.82
N THR A 21 6.88 8.42 8.41
CA THR A 21 7.73 9.59 8.65
C THR A 21 8.75 9.32 9.76
N LYS A 22 10.02 9.27 9.38
CA LYS A 22 11.18 9.07 10.26
C LYS A 22 12.34 9.97 9.79
N GLU A 23 13.39 10.04 10.59
CA GLU A 23 14.63 10.70 10.18
C GLU A 23 15.57 9.69 9.48
N PRO A 24 16.25 10.07 8.38
CA PRO A 24 16.28 11.41 7.79
C PRO A 24 15.10 11.68 6.84
N GLN A 25 14.54 12.90 6.89
CA GLN A 25 13.32 13.26 6.14
C GLN A 25 13.43 13.05 4.63
N ASN A 26 14.60 13.30 4.04
CA ASN A 26 14.83 13.11 2.60
C ASN A 26 14.67 11.66 2.13
N LEU A 27 14.79 10.68 3.04
CA LEU A 27 14.58 9.27 2.73
C LEU A 27 13.14 8.83 2.98
N TYR A 28 12.53 9.26 4.09
CA TYR A 28 11.25 8.74 4.53
C TYR A 28 10.04 9.55 4.05
N ALA A 29 10.18 10.85 3.80
CA ALA A 29 9.08 11.67 3.28
C ALA A 29 8.60 11.22 1.88
N PRO A 30 9.48 10.85 0.93
CA PRO A 30 9.03 10.31 -0.36
C PRO A 30 8.25 8.98 -0.23
N ILE A 31 8.60 8.15 0.75
CA ILE A 31 7.90 6.88 1.01
C ILE A 31 6.47 7.18 1.50
N ASP A 32 6.32 8.08 2.46
CA ASP A 32 4.99 8.51 2.95
C ASP A 32 4.15 9.12 1.82
N TYR A 33 4.77 9.96 0.98
CA TYR A 33 4.12 10.55 -0.19
C TYR A 33 3.58 9.48 -1.15
N ILE A 34 4.41 8.55 -1.61
CA ILE A 34 3.96 7.55 -2.59
C ILE A 34 2.93 6.59 -2.00
N MET A 35 3.08 6.23 -0.72
CA MET A 35 2.10 5.37 -0.05
C MET A 35 0.73 6.07 0.08
N LYS A 36 0.69 7.41 0.15
CA LYS A 36 -0.55 8.20 0.15
C LYS A 36 -1.13 8.47 -1.23
N LEU A 37 -0.33 8.36 -2.30
CA LEU A 37 -0.86 8.42 -3.67
C LEU A 37 -1.82 7.24 -3.87
N GLY A 38 -3.13 7.51 -3.87
CA GLY A 38 -4.22 6.53 -3.70
C GLY A 38 -4.17 5.25 -4.56
N GLY A 39 -5.07 5.12 -5.53
CA GLY A 39 -5.18 3.91 -6.36
C GLY A 39 -6.00 2.77 -5.76
N LYS A 40 -6.10 1.66 -6.51
CA LYS A 40 -7.11 0.61 -6.24
C LYS A 40 -6.80 -0.31 -5.06
N ARG A 41 -5.56 -0.34 -4.57
CA ARG A 41 -5.11 -1.25 -3.49
C ARG A 41 -5.50 -2.71 -3.72
N LEU A 42 -5.47 -3.17 -4.97
CA LEU A 42 -5.95 -4.51 -5.34
C LEU A 42 -5.10 -5.62 -4.70
N ARG A 43 -3.77 -5.45 -4.69
CA ARG A 43 -2.83 -6.45 -4.18
C ARG A 43 -2.98 -6.72 -2.67
N PRO A 44 -3.00 -5.69 -1.79
CA PRO A 44 -3.25 -5.92 -0.36
C PRO A 44 -4.63 -6.54 -0.11
N VAL A 45 -5.67 -6.09 -0.83
CA VAL A 45 -7.02 -6.67 -0.72
C VAL A 45 -7.04 -8.16 -1.06
N LEU A 46 -6.34 -8.58 -2.12
CA LEU A 46 -6.24 -10.00 -2.48
C LEU A 46 -5.56 -10.84 -1.37
N ALA A 47 -4.57 -10.29 -0.67
CA ALA A 47 -3.94 -10.96 0.46
C ALA A 47 -4.92 -11.13 1.64
N LEU A 48 -5.70 -10.08 1.95
CA LEU A 48 -6.72 -10.13 3.01
C LEU A 48 -7.85 -11.11 2.66
N MET A 49 -8.33 -11.09 1.42
CA MET A 49 -9.33 -12.03 0.92
C MET A 49 -8.83 -13.47 0.97
N GLY A 50 -7.56 -13.70 0.64
CA GLY A 50 -6.93 -15.01 0.75
C GLY A 50 -6.97 -15.52 2.19
N CYS A 51 -6.56 -14.70 3.16
CA CYS A 51 -6.61 -15.05 4.57
C CYS A 51 -8.04 -15.37 5.05
N ASP A 52 -9.01 -14.50 4.76
CA ASP A 52 -10.42 -14.69 5.14
C ASP A 52 -11.03 -15.95 4.48
N ALA A 53 -10.69 -16.24 3.23
CA ALA A 53 -11.18 -17.42 2.51
C ALA A 53 -10.72 -18.75 3.13
N TYR A 54 -9.58 -18.76 3.82
CA TYR A 54 -9.08 -19.94 4.55
C TYR A 54 -9.43 -19.90 6.05
N GLY A 55 -10.32 -19.00 6.47
CA GLY A 55 -10.80 -18.89 7.85
C GLY A 55 -9.86 -18.17 8.81
N GLY A 56 -8.82 -17.50 8.30
CA GLY A 56 -7.93 -16.66 9.09
C GLY A 56 -8.53 -15.27 9.33
N GLY A 57 -8.11 -14.60 10.41
CA GLY A 57 -8.53 -13.23 10.69
C GLY A 57 -7.83 -12.22 9.78
N ILE A 58 -8.59 -11.30 9.17
CA ILE A 58 -8.00 -10.29 8.25
C ILE A 58 -6.91 -9.45 8.93
N GLN A 59 -6.99 -9.25 10.24
CA GLN A 59 -6.03 -8.52 11.05
C GLN A 59 -4.66 -9.19 11.06
N GLU A 60 -4.62 -10.53 11.02
CA GLU A 60 -3.37 -11.31 10.97
C GLU A 60 -2.65 -11.12 9.63
N ALA A 61 -3.40 -10.85 8.56
CA ALA A 61 -2.87 -10.61 7.23
C ALA A 61 -2.48 -9.15 6.97
N MET A 62 -2.78 -8.20 7.87
CA MET A 62 -2.48 -6.77 7.67
C MET A 62 -0.99 -6.47 7.47
N PRO A 63 -0.05 -7.07 8.23
CA PRO A 63 1.39 -6.85 7.99
C PRO A 63 1.82 -7.33 6.61
N VAL A 64 1.29 -8.48 6.16
CA VAL A 64 1.60 -9.05 4.83
C VAL A 64 1.00 -8.19 3.72
N ALA A 65 -0.25 -7.77 3.86
CA ALA A 65 -0.91 -6.86 2.93
C ALA A 65 -0.13 -5.54 2.80
N THR A 66 0.34 -5.00 3.92
CA THR A 66 1.17 -3.78 3.94
C THR A 66 2.50 -3.99 3.24
N ALA A 67 3.19 -5.10 3.50
CA ALA A 67 4.46 -5.43 2.84
C ALA A 67 4.29 -5.55 1.32
N ILE A 68 3.20 -6.16 0.85
CA ILE A 68 2.87 -6.29 -0.56
C ILE A 68 2.65 -4.91 -1.21
N GLU A 69 1.94 -4.01 -0.54
CA GLU A 69 1.69 -2.66 -1.07
C GLU A 69 2.96 -1.80 -1.07
N ILE A 70 3.82 -1.92 -0.06
CA ILE A 70 5.15 -1.28 -0.03
C ILE A 70 5.99 -1.78 -1.20
N PHE A 71 6.06 -3.10 -1.41
CA PHE A 71 6.83 -3.68 -2.51
C PHE A 71 6.27 -3.26 -3.87
N HIS A 72 4.95 -3.18 -4.00
CA HIS A 72 4.32 -2.66 -5.21
C HIS A 72 4.76 -1.22 -5.49
N ASN A 73 4.65 -0.31 -4.50
CA ASN A 73 5.05 1.09 -4.69
C ASN A 73 6.56 1.23 -4.91
N PHE A 74 7.39 0.39 -4.29
CA PHE A 74 8.82 0.30 -4.58
C PHE A 74 9.07 0.06 -6.08
N SER A 75 8.40 -0.93 -6.68
CA SER A 75 8.58 -1.21 -8.12
C SER A 75 8.15 0.00 -8.96
N LEU A 76 7.05 0.67 -8.58
CA LEU A 76 6.57 1.84 -9.29
C LEU A 76 7.57 3.01 -9.29
N VAL A 77 8.22 3.30 -8.16
CA VAL A 77 9.26 4.35 -8.10
C VAL A 77 10.39 4.02 -9.07
N HIS A 78 10.83 2.77 -9.07
CA HIS A 78 11.95 2.36 -9.91
C HIS A 78 11.55 2.39 -11.39
N ASP A 79 10.34 1.94 -11.72
CA ASP A 79 9.79 2.01 -13.08
C ASP A 79 9.70 3.47 -13.56
N ASP A 80 9.19 4.39 -12.73
CA ASP A 80 9.06 5.80 -13.10
C ASP A 80 10.44 6.45 -13.40
N ILE A 81 11.49 6.06 -12.66
CA ILE A 81 12.87 6.49 -12.93
C ILE A 81 13.43 5.87 -14.22
N MET A 82 13.17 4.57 -14.46
CA MET A 82 13.64 3.87 -15.65
C MET A 82 12.98 4.38 -16.93
N ASP A 83 11.71 4.77 -16.85
CA ASP A 83 10.90 5.22 -17.99
C ASP A 83 10.98 6.75 -18.23
N ASP A 84 11.78 7.48 -17.44
CA ASP A 84 11.88 8.95 -17.48
C ASP A 84 10.50 9.61 -17.38
N ALA A 85 9.61 9.03 -16.56
CA ALA A 85 8.21 9.41 -16.45
C ALA A 85 8.07 10.64 -15.53
N PRO A 86 7.65 11.82 -16.04
CA PRO A 86 7.64 13.04 -15.24
C PRO A 86 6.46 13.14 -14.26
N LEU A 87 5.48 12.23 -14.31
CA LEU A 87 4.25 12.28 -13.52
C LEU A 87 3.78 10.87 -13.12
N ARG A 88 3.34 10.71 -11.87
CA ARG A 88 2.70 9.48 -11.38
C ARG A 88 1.31 9.77 -10.83
N ARG A 89 0.28 9.16 -11.42
CA ARG A 89 -1.14 9.34 -11.01
C ARG A 89 -1.57 10.83 -10.95
N GLY A 90 -1.02 11.67 -11.83
CA GLY A 90 -1.33 13.10 -11.90
C GLY A 90 -0.64 13.97 -10.85
N ALA A 91 0.24 13.38 -10.04
CA ALA A 91 1.11 14.10 -9.11
C ALA A 91 2.56 14.06 -9.60
N VAL A 92 3.32 15.11 -9.26
CA VAL A 92 4.75 15.27 -9.60
C VAL A 92 5.60 14.34 -8.76
#